data_AF-A0A318MZ99-F1
#
_entry.id   AF-A0A318MZ99-F1
#
_cell.length_a   1.000
_cell.length_b   1.000
_cell.length_c   1.000
_cell.angle_alpha   90.00
_cell.angle_beta   90.00
_cell.angle_gamma   90.00
#
_symmetry.space_group_name_H-M   'P 1'
#
loop_
_entity.id
_entity.type
_entity.pdbx_description
1 polymer ?
#
loop_
_entity_poly.entity_id
_entity_poly.type
_entity_poly.pdbx_seq_one_letter_code
_entity_poly.pdbx_strand_id
1 'polypeptide(L)'
;MMQKIWFPSKVFDLGKENTIDTLHINNFNNNDISIPLFSIFLSNNNQDWVCYYTQPSHHWDNPTEFDIHLSKKVQAQYIKFQLNSKGNLDKLEITLDNNHIDNNEEIINISSFIEKTKKEAANSRVVISTLFNESDDYLMLYINNFLFFTPENVILILNFPHNRPIPKAALTISDRIIIINGGFKRHKWGNTLLLGHLETLEYAKNNLVFDYFCTMASNSLFVRHLTISSILNQLNQKTLTPIASQRSYDYDVDLDAEITTNHGTWMWHHYKSLPQLKEHIINEIGLTRISATQIEGLFAHKKDWFLILEKVEEIKNLAPFLSSHFFVALEEVIPISIFNQFGSGYYTHICFMLWTKPNYLIEIKEILSIGSQLPDHISSIKWFPRDCYASTTLAVCTSWGRQLIGLEKKERLPNKLQASIILNDFLQAIKSRIQTLPLTEKWKPDKKKLALDFHWNYNNYPVERQRFYLDIGQPFTDSEDPETGPAHLFFENTNHLVDLSLFLIEKKNTCNILRYFCLSFDAQKKTLVSNISELEGYLYLSSQQKNKSIKISIDKNKMNNYHHYQKLFERFVEHTNIEGPHNYFVRNWDLKEENENKIDYYFLNCQCIGTPIISNNLIEVEMSIF
;
A
#
# COMPACT_ATOMS: atom_id res chain seq x y z
N MET A 1 20.79 18.72 -10.15
CA MET A 1 19.35 18.88 -9.83
C MET A 1 19.19 18.74 -8.32
N MET A 2 18.52 19.68 -7.66
CA MET A 2 18.19 19.55 -6.24
C MET A 2 17.20 18.39 -6.04
N GLN A 3 17.42 17.58 -5.01
CA GLN A 3 16.57 16.44 -4.69
C GLN A 3 15.23 16.95 -4.15
N LYS A 4 14.12 16.62 -4.82
CA LYS A 4 12.78 16.92 -4.32
C LYS A 4 12.47 16.02 -3.12
N ILE A 5 12.08 16.64 -2.01
CA ILE A 5 11.65 15.95 -0.80
C ILE A 5 10.12 15.98 -0.70
N TRP A 6 9.57 15.05 0.07
CA TRP A 6 8.14 15.04 0.36
C TRP A 6 7.82 16.11 1.41
N PHE A 7 6.68 16.77 1.24
CA PHE A 7 6.15 17.74 2.19
C PHE A 7 7.16 18.74 2.79
N PRO A 8 8.04 19.36 1.97
CA PRO A 8 9.00 20.32 2.48
C PRO A 8 8.28 21.42 3.26
N SER A 9 8.89 21.85 4.36
CA SER A 9 8.38 22.94 5.18
C SER A 9 9.46 23.97 5.49
N LYS A 10 9.06 25.24 5.57
CA LYS A 10 9.92 26.36 5.97
C LYS A 10 9.25 27.13 7.11
N VAL A 11 10.01 27.37 8.17
CA VAL A 11 9.56 28.13 9.35
C VAL A 11 10.10 29.56 9.27
N PHE A 12 9.23 30.52 9.52
CA PHE A 12 9.50 31.94 9.60
C PHE A 12 9.25 32.40 11.04
N ASP A 13 10.29 32.95 11.69
CA ASP A 13 10.21 33.57 13.01
C ASP A 13 10.00 35.08 12.84
N LEU A 14 8.90 35.59 13.39
CA LEU A 14 8.57 37.01 13.32
C LEU A 14 9.28 37.84 14.43
N GLY A 15 10.06 37.20 15.29
CA GLY A 15 10.82 37.79 16.40
C GLY A 15 9.99 38.16 17.64
N LYS A 16 8.69 38.37 17.47
CA LYS A 16 7.69 38.59 18.52
C LYS A 16 6.31 38.14 18.04
N GLU A 17 5.35 38.07 18.95
CA GLU A 17 3.96 37.89 18.55
C GLU A 17 3.48 39.07 17.69
N ASN A 18 2.89 38.74 16.54
CA ASN A 18 2.27 39.69 15.63
C ASN A 18 0.81 39.30 15.42
N THR A 19 -0.04 40.29 15.18
CA THR A 19 -1.37 40.04 14.60
C THR A 19 -1.19 39.78 13.11
N ILE A 20 -1.80 38.72 12.62
CA ILE A 20 -1.74 38.25 11.23
C ILE A 20 -3.16 38.26 10.71
N ASP A 21 -3.35 38.98 9.61
CA ASP A 21 -4.62 39.04 8.88
C ASP A 21 -4.43 38.51 7.45
N THR A 22 -3.46 39.09 6.74
CA THR A 22 -3.12 38.69 5.37
C THR A 22 -1.66 38.24 5.28
N LEU A 23 -1.45 37.14 4.56
CA LEU A 23 -0.12 36.61 4.20
C LEU A 23 0.07 36.73 2.70
N HIS A 24 1.15 37.36 2.28
CA HIS A 24 1.59 37.39 0.89
C HIS A 24 2.74 36.41 0.72
N ILE A 25 2.53 35.39 -0.12
CA ILE A 25 3.56 34.43 -0.51
C ILE A 25 4.14 34.90 -1.83
N ASN A 26 5.43 35.17 -1.83
CA ASN A 26 6.16 35.64 -3.01
C ASN A 26 7.22 34.62 -3.43
N ASN A 27 7.63 34.72 -4.69
CA ASN A 27 8.69 33.90 -5.27
C ASN A 27 8.42 32.39 -5.16
N PHE A 28 7.15 32.03 -5.25
CA PHE A 28 6.73 30.64 -5.26
C PHE A 28 7.12 30.02 -6.61
N ASN A 29 8.32 29.45 -6.71
CA ASN A 29 8.79 28.77 -7.92
C ASN A 29 9.01 27.29 -7.66
N ASN A 30 7.94 26.51 -7.76
CA ASN A 30 8.05 25.07 -7.90
C ASN A 30 8.07 24.77 -9.41
N ASN A 31 9.21 24.34 -9.95
CA ASN A 31 9.40 24.02 -11.37
C ASN A 31 8.51 22.86 -11.89
N ASP A 32 7.46 22.47 -11.18
CA ASP A 32 6.49 21.46 -11.56
C ASP A 32 5.24 22.12 -12.15
N ILE A 33 4.73 21.51 -13.22
CA ILE A 33 3.55 21.96 -13.99
C ILE A 33 2.26 21.96 -13.13
N SER A 34 2.27 21.31 -11.97
CA SER A 34 1.14 21.29 -11.03
C SER A 34 1.21 22.42 -10.01
N ILE A 35 0.17 23.25 -9.94
CA ILE A 35 0.00 24.24 -8.88
C ILE A 35 0.09 23.54 -7.51
N PRO A 36 0.78 24.11 -6.53
CA PRO A 36 1.16 23.40 -5.33
C PRO A 36 0.04 23.48 -4.31
N LEU A 37 -0.45 22.33 -3.90
CA LEU A 37 -1.18 22.19 -2.65
C LEU A 37 -0.24 22.57 -1.50
N PHE A 38 -0.66 23.46 -0.60
CA PHE A 38 0.14 23.86 0.56
C PHE A 38 -0.72 24.17 1.78
N SER A 39 -0.07 24.22 2.95
CA SER A 39 -0.70 24.53 4.22
C SER A 39 0.11 25.58 4.98
N ILE A 40 -0.58 26.46 5.69
CA ILE A 40 0.00 27.41 6.64
C ILE A 40 -0.30 26.93 8.06
N PHE A 41 0.76 26.84 8.84
CA PHE A 41 0.70 26.53 10.26
C PHE A 41 1.16 27.74 11.07
N LEU A 42 0.50 27.96 12.20
CA LEU A 42 0.82 29.04 13.12
C LEU A 42 1.23 28.47 14.48
N SER A 43 2.13 29.17 15.17
CA SER A 43 2.60 28.79 16.51
C SER A 43 3.09 30.01 17.30
N ASN A 44 3.08 29.91 18.63
CA ASN A 44 3.70 30.88 19.53
C ASN A 44 5.05 30.39 20.10
N ASN A 45 5.36 29.10 19.99
CA ASN A 45 6.53 28.50 20.66
C ASN A 45 7.39 27.64 19.72
N ASN A 46 7.09 27.60 18.42
CA ASN A 46 7.77 26.79 17.42
C ASN A 46 7.73 25.26 17.70
N GLN A 47 6.88 24.82 18.63
CA GLN A 47 6.73 23.42 19.04
C GLN A 47 5.31 22.94 18.78
N ASP A 48 4.33 23.68 19.28
CA ASP A 48 2.91 23.42 19.07
C ASP A 48 2.44 24.16 17.83
N TRP A 49 2.13 23.39 16.79
CA TRP A 49 1.67 23.91 15.52
C TRP A 49 0.19 23.64 15.32
N VAL A 50 -0.51 24.58 14.70
CA VAL A 50 -1.86 24.37 14.20
C VAL A 50 -1.95 24.74 12.74
N CYS A 51 -2.48 23.84 11.92
CA CYS A 51 -2.82 24.16 10.54
C CYS A 51 -4.00 25.12 10.58
N TYR A 52 -3.78 26.35 10.11
CA TYR A 52 -4.79 27.41 10.15
C TYR A 52 -5.37 27.70 8.76
N TYR A 53 -4.60 27.44 7.72
CA TYR A 53 -5.04 27.56 6.33
C TYR A 53 -4.49 26.40 5.50
N THR A 54 -5.29 25.93 4.56
CA THR A 54 -4.85 25.00 3.52
C THR A 54 -5.34 25.50 2.17
N GLN A 55 -4.48 25.44 1.16
CA GLN A 55 -4.84 25.60 -0.25
C GLN A 55 -5.11 24.21 -0.86
N PRO A 56 -6.39 23.83 -1.07
CA PRO A 56 -6.75 22.49 -1.51
C PRO A 56 -6.89 22.37 -3.05
N SER A 57 -6.89 23.50 -3.77
CA SER A 57 -7.16 23.56 -5.22
C SER A 57 -5.89 23.74 -6.05
N HIS A 58 -5.83 23.00 -7.17
CA HIS A 58 -4.81 23.10 -8.23
C HIS A 58 -5.11 24.20 -9.24
N HIS A 59 -6.17 24.99 -9.09
CA HIS A 59 -6.52 26.07 -10.01
C HIS A 59 -6.26 27.44 -9.38
N TRP A 60 -5.35 28.21 -9.97
CA TRP A 60 -5.00 29.57 -9.55
C TRP A 60 -4.47 30.38 -10.73
N ASP A 61 -4.78 31.68 -10.76
CA ASP A 61 -4.46 32.56 -11.88
C ASP A 61 -2.98 32.94 -11.95
N ASN A 62 -2.32 33.09 -10.79
CA ASN A 62 -0.89 33.41 -10.68
C ASN A 62 -0.15 32.39 -9.81
N PRO A 63 0.61 31.43 -10.38
CA PRO A 63 1.25 30.37 -9.61
C PRO A 63 2.48 30.81 -8.81
N THR A 64 2.95 32.05 -8.96
CA THR A 64 4.18 32.55 -8.29
C THR A 64 3.92 33.42 -7.06
N GLU A 65 2.70 33.93 -6.92
CA GLU A 65 2.31 34.85 -5.85
C GLU A 65 0.93 34.47 -5.31
N PHE A 66 0.78 34.46 -3.98
CA PHE A 66 -0.48 34.11 -3.32
C PHE A 66 -0.80 35.08 -2.19
N ASP A 67 -2.02 35.60 -2.22
CA ASP A 67 -2.58 36.39 -1.13
C ASP A 67 -3.54 35.52 -0.33
N ILE A 68 -3.22 35.30 0.94
CA ILE A 68 -4.03 34.49 1.85
C ILE A 68 -4.65 35.42 2.87
N HIS A 69 -5.96 35.62 2.75
CA HIS A 69 -6.76 36.30 3.77
C HIS A 69 -7.24 35.27 4.80
N LEU A 70 -6.85 35.47 6.06
CA LEU A 70 -7.32 34.63 7.14
C LEU A 70 -8.79 34.96 7.47
N SER A 71 -9.59 33.94 7.74
CA SER A 71 -11.01 34.13 8.09
C SER A 71 -11.23 34.92 9.38
N LYS A 72 -10.20 35.00 10.23
CA LYS A 72 -10.12 35.79 11.46
C LYS A 72 -8.68 36.18 11.71
N LYS A 73 -8.46 37.35 12.30
CA LYS A 73 -7.15 37.81 12.77
C LYS A 73 -6.59 36.89 13.85
N VAL A 74 -5.31 36.54 13.71
CA VAL A 74 -4.63 35.63 14.63
C VAL A 74 -3.39 36.28 15.21
N GLN A 75 -3.18 36.12 16.50
CA GLN A 75 -1.91 36.46 17.16
C GLN A 75 -1.00 35.24 17.19
N ALA A 76 0.14 35.33 16.49
CA ALA A 76 1.17 34.28 16.43
C ALA A 76 2.59 34.86 16.31
N GLN A 77 3.61 34.10 16.73
CA GLN A 77 5.03 34.47 16.54
C GLN A 77 5.68 33.75 15.36
N TYR A 78 5.26 32.52 15.07
CA TYR A 78 5.87 31.67 14.06
C TYR A 78 4.87 31.27 12.99
N ILE A 79 5.35 31.28 11.75
CA ILE A 79 4.60 30.81 10.58
C ILE A 79 5.39 29.66 9.96
N LYS A 80 4.74 28.53 9.72
CA LYS A 80 5.31 27.41 8.96
C LYS A 80 4.52 27.23 7.69
N PHE A 81 5.19 27.36 6.56
CA PHE A 81 4.67 26.99 5.25
C PHE A 81 5.07 25.56 4.95
N GLN A 82 4.14 24.72 4.51
CA GLN A 82 4.42 23.34 4.09
C GLN A 82 3.78 23.08 2.74
N LEU A 83 4.54 22.50 1.80
CA LEU A 83 3.91 21.90 0.62
C LEU A 83 3.22 20.61 1.01
N ASN A 84 2.03 20.39 0.47
CA ASN A 84 1.30 19.13 0.59
C ASN A 84 1.68 18.17 -0.56
N SER A 85 2.88 18.31 -1.13
CA SER A 85 3.37 17.53 -2.26
C SER A 85 4.90 17.44 -2.26
N LYS A 86 5.50 16.87 -3.30
CA LYS A 86 6.96 16.94 -3.49
C LYS A 86 7.35 18.32 -4.01
N GLY A 87 8.43 18.89 -3.48
CA GLY A 87 8.92 20.17 -4.00
C GLY A 87 10.17 20.67 -3.29
N ASN A 88 10.40 21.98 -3.43
CA ASN A 88 11.46 22.74 -2.76
C ASN A 88 10.92 24.14 -2.37
N LEU A 89 11.36 24.68 -1.24
CA LEU A 89 10.95 25.97 -0.68
C LEU A 89 12.10 26.98 -0.54
N ASP A 90 13.26 26.74 -1.14
CA ASP A 90 14.47 27.59 -0.96
C ASP A 90 14.20 29.08 -1.21
N LYS A 91 13.43 29.40 -2.26
CA LYS A 91 13.13 30.79 -2.68
C LYS A 91 11.83 31.36 -2.09
N LEU A 92 11.12 30.61 -1.27
CA LEU A 92 9.84 31.03 -0.70
C LEU A 92 10.04 32.22 0.24
N GLU A 93 9.28 33.28 0.02
CA GLU A 93 9.20 34.46 0.90
C GLU A 93 7.75 34.66 1.37
N ILE A 94 7.60 35.07 2.63
CA ILE A 94 6.31 35.43 3.22
C ILE A 94 6.43 36.85 3.77
N THR A 95 5.52 37.72 3.35
CA THR A 95 5.35 39.07 3.92
C THR A 95 3.95 39.19 4.54
N LEU A 96 3.85 39.98 5.61
CA LEU A 96 2.58 40.23 6.28
C LEU A 96 2.00 41.55 5.79
N ASP A 97 0.69 41.57 5.53
CA ASP A 97 -0.07 42.81 5.43
C ASP A 97 -1.07 42.90 6.58
N ASN A 98 -0.91 43.94 7.39
CA ASN A 98 -1.70 44.23 8.59
C ASN A 98 -2.50 45.53 8.44
N ASN A 99 -2.76 46.01 7.21
CA ASN A 99 -3.34 47.32 6.94
C ASN A 99 -4.83 47.47 7.32
N HIS A 100 -5.54 46.39 7.67
CA HIS A 100 -6.94 46.46 8.10
C HIS A 100 -7.06 46.44 9.63
N ILE A 101 -6.95 47.60 10.29
CA ILE A 101 -7.32 47.74 11.71
C ILE A 101 -8.81 48.08 11.79
N ASP A 102 -9.67 47.08 11.65
CA ASP A 102 -11.04 47.20 12.16
C ASP A 102 -11.03 46.85 13.65
N ASN A 103 -11.29 47.84 14.50
CA ASN A 103 -11.14 47.74 15.97
C ASN A 103 -12.18 46.81 16.63
N ASN A 104 -13.14 46.28 15.87
CA ASN A 104 -14.22 45.44 16.37
C ASN A 104 -14.04 43.94 16.07
N GLU A 105 -12.98 43.54 15.37
CA GLU A 105 -12.77 42.13 15.03
C GLU A 105 -12.13 41.32 16.17
N GLU A 106 -12.69 40.14 16.43
CA GLU A 106 -12.19 39.19 17.42
C GLU A 106 -10.79 38.68 17.01
N ILE A 107 -9.77 38.96 17.82
CA ILE A 107 -8.41 38.44 17.62
C ILE A 107 -8.29 37.08 18.33
N ILE A 108 -7.93 36.05 17.58
CA ILE A 108 -7.67 34.71 18.13
C ILE A 108 -6.23 34.63 18.59
N ASN A 109 -6.01 34.32 19.87
CA ASN A 109 -4.70 33.92 20.35
C ASN A 109 -4.43 32.44 19.99
N ILE A 110 -3.33 32.16 19.28
CA ILE A 110 -3.11 30.81 18.75
C ILE A 110 -2.83 29.77 19.84
N SER A 111 -2.21 30.16 20.96
CA SER A 111 -1.98 29.25 22.09
C SER A 111 -3.30 28.80 22.73
N SER A 112 -4.22 29.74 22.97
CA SER A 112 -5.53 29.41 23.55
C SER A 112 -6.39 28.57 22.60
N PHE A 113 -6.27 28.81 21.29
CA PHE A 113 -6.89 27.98 20.27
C PHE A 113 -6.37 26.53 20.32
N ILE A 114 -5.04 26.34 20.36
CA ILE A 114 -4.41 25.02 20.46
C ILE A 114 -4.87 24.28 21.73
N GLU A 115 -4.88 24.95 22.89
CA GLU A 115 -5.34 24.35 24.15
C GLU A 115 -6.81 23.92 24.09
N LYS A 116 -7.67 24.76 23.50
CA LYS A 116 -9.08 24.44 23.30
C LYS A 116 -9.24 23.19 22.44
N THR A 117 -8.57 23.11 21.28
CA THR A 117 -8.67 21.94 20.40
C THR A 117 -8.07 20.69 21.07
N LYS A 118 -6.96 20.80 21.80
CA LYS A 118 -6.40 19.67 22.56
C LYS A 118 -7.39 19.14 23.60
N LYS A 119 -8.09 20.03 24.32
CA LYS A 119 -9.13 19.65 25.27
C LYS A 119 -10.32 18.99 24.60
N GLU A 120 -10.78 19.52 23.47
CA GLU A 120 -11.86 18.92 22.67
C GLU A 120 -11.45 17.52 22.18
N ALA A 121 -10.23 17.39 21.64
CA ALA A 121 -9.68 16.13 21.15
C ALA A 121 -9.55 15.06 22.26
N ALA A 122 -9.16 15.46 23.47
CA ALA A 122 -9.07 14.54 24.61
C ALA A 122 -10.44 14.03 25.09
N ASN A 123 -11.49 14.83 24.92
CA ASN A 123 -12.87 14.46 25.29
C ASN A 123 -13.63 13.78 24.15
N SER A 124 -13.15 13.90 22.92
CA SER A 124 -13.76 13.30 21.74
C SER A 124 -13.55 11.80 21.73
N ARG A 125 -14.52 11.05 21.24
CA ARG A 125 -14.38 9.62 20.97
C ARG A 125 -14.46 9.32 19.47
N VAL A 126 -13.51 8.55 18.97
CA VAL A 126 -13.39 8.22 17.54
C VAL A 126 -13.62 6.72 17.35
N VAL A 127 -14.47 6.38 16.38
CA VAL A 127 -14.62 5.00 15.89
C VAL A 127 -13.95 4.90 14.53
N ILE A 128 -12.98 4.00 14.40
CA ILE A 128 -12.38 3.62 13.13
C ILE A 128 -13.01 2.30 12.69
N SER A 129 -13.58 2.28 11.48
CA SER A 129 -14.11 1.08 10.86
C SER A 129 -13.14 0.53 9.82
N THR A 130 -12.86 -0.77 9.90
CA THR A 130 -12.06 -1.46 8.89
C THR A 130 -12.76 -2.70 8.38
N LEU A 131 -12.83 -2.81 7.05
CA LEU A 131 -13.27 -4.03 6.38
C LEU A 131 -12.09 -5.00 6.31
N PHE A 132 -12.14 -6.08 7.09
CA PHE A 132 -11.03 -7.00 7.23
C PHE A 132 -11.29 -8.32 6.50
N ASN A 133 -10.54 -8.59 5.43
CA ASN A 133 -10.64 -9.82 4.64
C ASN A 133 -9.38 -10.71 4.72
N GLU A 134 -8.37 -10.31 5.50
CA GLU A 134 -7.01 -10.86 5.36
C GLU A 134 -6.77 -12.05 6.28
N SER A 135 -5.59 -12.67 6.30
CA SER A 135 -5.32 -13.83 7.15
C SER A 135 -5.41 -13.51 8.65
N ASP A 136 -5.64 -14.54 9.48
CA ASP A 136 -5.59 -14.41 10.95
C ASP A 136 -4.18 -14.04 11.44
N ASP A 137 -3.14 -14.47 10.75
CA ASP A 137 -1.75 -14.08 11.07
C ASP A 137 -1.54 -12.57 10.89
N TYR A 138 -2.13 -11.98 9.83
CA TYR A 138 -2.08 -10.54 9.60
C TYR A 138 -2.95 -9.75 10.60
N LEU A 139 -4.06 -10.33 11.07
CA LEU A 139 -4.99 -9.67 12.01
C LEU A 139 -4.28 -9.16 13.26
N MET A 140 -3.42 -9.99 13.86
CA MET A 140 -2.71 -9.64 15.09
C MET A 140 -1.73 -8.48 14.86
N LEU A 141 -1.06 -8.45 13.70
CA LEU A 141 -0.18 -7.35 13.31
C LEU A 141 -0.96 -6.06 13.09
N TYR A 142 -2.12 -6.14 12.43
CA TYR A 142 -3.00 -4.99 12.21
C TYR A 142 -3.50 -4.39 13.53
N ILE A 143 -3.98 -5.23 14.46
CA ILE A 143 -4.42 -4.80 15.78
C ILE A 143 -3.27 -4.16 16.57
N ASN A 144 -2.07 -4.76 16.54
CA ASN A 144 -0.91 -4.19 17.23
C ASN A 144 -0.48 -2.84 16.64
N ASN A 145 -0.58 -2.67 15.32
CA ASN A 145 -0.33 -1.39 14.67
C ASN A 145 -1.33 -0.32 15.15
N PHE A 146 -2.63 -0.64 15.15
CA PHE A 146 -3.66 0.26 15.65
C PHE A 146 -3.43 0.64 17.12
N LEU A 147 -3.29 -0.33 18.01
CA LEU A 147 -3.14 -0.08 19.45
C LEU A 147 -1.90 0.74 19.78
N PHE A 148 -0.81 0.54 19.03
CA PHE A 148 0.41 1.30 19.22
C PHE A 148 0.26 2.77 18.81
N PHE A 149 -0.38 3.04 17.66
CA PHE A 149 -0.40 4.38 17.08
C PHE A 149 -1.62 5.23 17.46
N THR A 150 -2.64 4.67 18.11
CA THR A 150 -3.89 5.41 18.41
C THR A 150 -4.10 5.58 19.92
N PRO A 151 -4.59 6.75 20.38
CA PRO A 151 -4.84 7.01 21.80
C PRO A 151 -6.08 6.28 22.34
N GLU A 152 -6.20 6.18 23.65
CA GLU A 152 -7.23 5.40 24.36
C GLU A 152 -8.68 5.73 24.00
N ASN A 153 -8.95 6.96 23.56
CA ASN A 153 -10.26 7.41 23.13
C ASN A 153 -10.62 7.02 21.68
N VAL A 154 -9.82 6.17 21.04
CA VAL A 154 -10.09 5.61 19.71
C VAL A 154 -10.39 4.12 19.80
N ILE A 155 -11.51 3.73 19.20
CA ILE A 155 -12.00 2.34 19.11
C ILE A 155 -11.90 1.88 17.66
N LEU A 156 -11.43 0.66 17.44
CA LEU A 156 -11.42 -0.01 16.14
C LEU A 156 -12.56 -1.03 16.09
N ILE A 157 -13.39 -0.94 15.04
CA ILE A 157 -14.36 -1.97 14.68
C ILE A 157 -13.90 -2.66 13.40
N LEU A 158 -13.54 -3.94 13.52
CA LEU A 158 -13.20 -4.81 12.41
C LEU A 158 -14.47 -5.54 11.94
N ASN A 159 -14.89 -5.27 10.70
CA ASN A 159 -15.97 -6.02 10.06
C ASN A 159 -15.36 -7.23 9.31
N PHE A 160 -15.72 -8.43 9.74
CA PHE A 160 -15.35 -9.70 9.13
C PHE A 160 -16.43 -10.18 8.16
N PRO A 161 -16.11 -11.07 7.21
CA PRO A 161 -17.15 -11.74 6.41
C PRO A 161 -18.14 -12.50 7.31
N HIS A 162 -19.41 -12.57 6.90
CA HIS A 162 -20.55 -13.12 7.65
C HIS A 162 -20.27 -14.42 8.40
N ASN A 163 -19.55 -15.36 7.78
CA ASN A 163 -19.34 -16.70 8.33
C ASN A 163 -17.87 -16.96 8.70
N ARG A 164 -17.04 -15.92 8.84
CA ARG A 164 -15.65 -16.10 9.23
C ARG A 164 -15.55 -16.30 10.74
N PRO A 165 -15.00 -17.43 11.23
CA PRO A 165 -14.71 -17.61 12.64
C PRO A 165 -13.78 -16.49 13.14
N ILE A 166 -14.15 -15.85 14.25
CA ILE A 166 -13.28 -14.85 14.87
C ILE A 166 -12.29 -15.58 15.79
N PRO A 167 -10.96 -15.39 15.62
CA PRO A 167 -9.97 -15.98 16.50
C PRO A 167 -10.22 -15.56 17.96
N LYS A 168 -10.32 -16.53 18.88
CA LYS A 168 -10.54 -16.26 20.32
C LYS A 168 -9.49 -15.31 20.91
N ALA A 169 -8.25 -15.44 20.45
CA ALA A 169 -7.16 -14.55 20.86
C ALA A 169 -7.47 -13.08 20.53
N ALA A 170 -8.12 -12.80 19.40
CA ALA A 170 -8.43 -11.44 18.96
C ALA A 170 -9.57 -10.78 19.76
N LEU A 171 -10.51 -11.57 20.28
CA LEU A 171 -11.66 -11.09 21.07
C LEU A 171 -11.28 -10.54 22.45
N THR A 172 -10.07 -10.82 22.94
CA THR A 172 -9.65 -10.49 24.32
C THR A 172 -8.41 -9.60 24.38
N ILE A 173 -7.94 -9.09 23.23
CA ILE A 173 -6.70 -8.29 23.18
C ILE A 173 -6.85 -6.97 23.92
N SER A 174 -7.96 -6.27 23.69
CA SER A 174 -8.21 -4.93 24.23
C SER A 174 -9.67 -4.54 24.04
N ASP A 175 -10.24 -3.84 25.02
CA ASP A 175 -11.60 -3.29 24.96
C ASP A 175 -11.78 -2.23 23.86
N ARG A 176 -10.67 -1.75 23.28
CA ARG A 176 -10.65 -0.82 22.15
C ARG A 176 -10.81 -1.53 20.81
N ILE A 177 -10.85 -2.86 20.79
CA ILE A 177 -10.97 -3.67 19.58
C ILE A 177 -12.30 -4.42 19.62
N ILE A 178 -13.14 -4.17 18.62
CA ILE A 178 -14.42 -4.84 18.45
C ILE A 178 -14.38 -5.55 17.10
N ILE A 179 -14.73 -6.83 17.08
CA ILE A 179 -14.79 -7.61 15.85
C ILE A 179 -16.23 -8.09 15.68
N ILE A 180 -16.82 -7.77 14.52
CA ILE A 180 -18.17 -8.18 14.16
C ILE A 180 -18.13 -8.95 12.85
N ASN A 181 -19.08 -9.85 12.64
CA ASN A 181 -19.31 -10.49 11.34
C ASN A 181 -20.38 -9.69 10.57
N GLY A 182 -19.99 -9.03 9.48
CA GLY A 182 -20.92 -8.32 8.60
C GLY A 182 -21.88 -9.28 7.89
N GLY A 183 -23.11 -8.84 7.67
CA GLY A 183 -24.13 -9.54 6.88
C GLY A 183 -23.92 -9.45 5.38
N PHE A 184 -23.27 -8.40 4.86
CA PHE A 184 -23.10 -8.22 3.42
C PHE A 184 -21.89 -8.98 2.84
N LYS A 185 -22.12 -9.65 1.71
CA LYS A 185 -21.04 -10.18 0.89
C LYS A 185 -20.29 -9.02 0.22
N ARG A 186 -19.00 -8.92 0.50
CA ARG A 186 -18.16 -7.82 0.03
C ARG A 186 -17.55 -8.14 -1.34
N HIS A 187 -17.64 -7.18 -2.24
CA HIS A 187 -16.96 -7.17 -3.54
C HIS A 187 -15.93 -6.03 -3.56
N LYS A 188 -14.90 -6.13 -4.40
CA LYS A 188 -13.85 -5.10 -4.54
C LYS A 188 -14.34 -3.80 -5.19
N TRP A 189 -15.58 -3.79 -5.67
CA TRP A 189 -16.20 -2.70 -6.40
C TRP A 189 -17.71 -2.64 -6.08
N GLY A 190 -18.32 -1.49 -6.32
CA GLY A 190 -19.74 -1.23 -6.13
C GLY A 190 -20.14 -0.83 -4.71
N ASN A 191 -21.41 -0.98 -4.34
CA ASN A 191 -21.95 -0.47 -3.07
C ASN A 191 -21.55 -1.29 -1.83
N THR A 192 -21.04 -2.51 -2.00
CA THR A 192 -20.87 -3.45 -0.88
C THR A 192 -19.78 -3.08 0.12
N LEU A 193 -18.76 -2.32 -0.28
CA LEU A 193 -17.76 -1.80 0.67
C LEU A 193 -18.37 -0.73 1.57
N LEU A 194 -19.14 0.20 1.00
CA LEU A 194 -19.89 1.18 1.78
C LEU A 194 -20.84 0.51 2.77
N LEU A 195 -21.62 -0.49 2.30
CA LEU A 195 -22.53 -1.24 3.16
C LEU A 195 -21.80 -1.91 4.34
N GLY A 196 -20.61 -2.47 4.12
CA GLY A 196 -19.81 -3.04 5.22
C GLY A 196 -19.39 -1.99 6.26
N HIS A 197 -19.11 -0.75 5.85
CA HIS A 197 -18.85 0.35 6.79
C HIS A 197 -20.12 0.89 7.44
N LEU A 198 -21.28 0.75 6.80
CA LEU A 198 -22.55 1.11 7.42
C LEU A 198 -22.97 0.10 8.49
N GLU A 199 -22.64 -1.18 8.36
CA GLU A 199 -22.85 -2.18 9.41
C GLU A 199 -22.05 -1.87 10.68
N THR A 200 -20.80 -1.42 10.53
CA THR A 200 -19.99 -1.02 11.69
C THR A 200 -20.48 0.29 12.30
N LEU A 201 -20.95 1.23 11.47
CA LEU A 201 -21.58 2.47 11.93
C LEU A 201 -22.87 2.19 12.70
N GLU A 202 -23.72 1.30 12.20
CA GLU A 202 -24.96 0.88 12.86
C GLU A 202 -24.66 0.20 14.20
N TYR A 203 -23.67 -0.72 14.22
CA TYR A 203 -23.20 -1.31 15.47
C TYR A 203 -22.71 -0.24 16.45
N ALA A 204 -21.88 0.71 15.99
CA ALA A 204 -21.36 1.79 16.83
C ALA A 204 -22.48 2.66 17.38
N LYS A 205 -23.46 3.05 16.53
CA LYS A 205 -24.64 3.84 16.92
C LYS A 205 -25.42 3.19 18.05
N ASN A 206 -25.57 1.86 18.01
CA ASN A 206 -26.38 1.11 18.96
C ASN A 206 -25.64 0.74 20.25
N ASN A 207 -24.30 0.65 20.22
CA ASN A 207 -23.53 0.06 21.33
C ASN A 207 -22.48 1.01 21.93
N LEU A 208 -22.12 2.11 21.27
CA LEU A 208 -21.02 2.98 21.66
C LEU A 208 -21.45 4.44 21.75
N VAL A 209 -20.83 5.19 22.67
CA VAL A 209 -20.82 6.65 22.64
C VAL A 209 -19.56 7.09 21.93
N PHE A 210 -19.72 7.75 20.79
CA PHE A 210 -18.63 8.31 19.98
C PHE A 210 -19.05 9.66 19.39
N ASP A 211 -18.12 10.43 18.84
CA ASP A 211 -18.36 11.75 18.22
C ASP A 211 -18.00 11.76 16.74
N TYR A 212 -16.96 11.00 16.37
CA TYR A 212 -16.45 10.95 15.01
C TYR A 212 -16.33 9.51 14.53
N PHE A 213 -16.54 9.32 13.23
CA PHE A 213 -16.40 8.05 12.57
C PHE A 213 -15.44 8.18 11.39
N CYS A 214 -14.59 7.17 11.23
CA CYS A 214 -13.57 7.11 10.21
C CYS A 214 -13.56 5.75 9.53
N THR A 215 -13.42 5.73 8.21
CA THR A 215 -13.29 4.48 7.44
C THR A 215 -11.83 4.23 7.08
N MET A 216 -11.42 2.96 7.10
CA MET A 216 -10.05 2.52 6.84
C MET A 216 -10.04 1.19 6.08
N ALA A 217 -9.00 0.96 5.29
CA ALA A 217 -8.74 -0.34 4.67
C ALA A 217 -7.72 -1.14 5.50
N SER A 218 -7.79 -2.47 5.39
CA SER A 218 -6.85 -3.39 6.06
C SER A 218 -5.39 -3.20 5.64
N ASN A 219 -5.13 -2.63 4.46
CA ASN A 219 -3.79 -2.29 3.96
C ASN A 219 -3.39 -0.82 4.13
N SER A 220 -4.14 -0.07 4.93
CA SER A 220 -3.76 1.26 5.41
C SER A 220 -3.22 1.12 6.82
N LEU A 221 -1.89 1.16 6.98
CA LEU A 221 -1.25 1.02 8.29
C LEU A 221 -0.78 2.39 8.81
N PHE A 222 -0.87 2.57 10.12
CA PHE A 222 -0.34 3.75 10.80
C PHE A 222 1.19 3.71 10.79
N VAL A 223 1.79 4.84 10.45
CA VAL A 223 3.27 5.01 10.41
C VAL A 223 3.76 6.02 11.46
N ARG A 224 2.81 6.69 12.14
CA ARG A 224 3.02 7.59 13.27
C ARG A 224 1.75 7.70 14.11
N HIS A 225 1.86 8.32 15.28
CA HIS A 225 0.73 8.46 16.19
C HIS A 225 -0.38 9.33 15.59
N LEU A 226 -1.61 8.91 15.81
CA LEU A 226 -2.82 9.64 15.43
C LEU A 226 -3.00 10.85 16.35
N THR A 227 -3.04 12.05 15.77
CA THR A 227 -3.21 13.30 16.51
C THR A 227 -4.62 13.85 16.29
N ILE A 228 -5.56 13.48 17.17
CA ILE A 228 -6.98 13.87 17.05
C ILE A 228 -7.13 15.40 16.98
N SER A 229 -6.38 16.16 17.76
CA SER A 229 -6.45 17.64 17.71
C SER A 229 -6.11 18.20 16.33
N SER A 230 -5.10 17.63 15.64
CA SER A 230 -4.75 18.06 14.29
C SER A 230 -5.83 17.69 13.28
N ILE A 231 -6.49 16.55 13.46
CA ILE A 231 -7.63 16.12 12.62
C ILE A 231 -8.82 17.05 12.80
N LEU A 232 -9.18 17.40 14.04
CA LEU A 232 -10.28 18.33 14.31
C LEU A 232 -10.00 19.73 13.78
N ASN A 233 -8.77 20.22 13.93
CA ASN A 233 -8.35 21.48 13.31
C ASN A 233 -8.52 21.43 11.79
N GLN A 234 -8.12 20.33 11.16
CA GLN A 234 -8.25 20.17 9.72
C GLN A 234 -9.70 20.09 9.26
N LEU A 235 -10.53 19.34 9.99
CA LEU A 235 -11.96 19.21 9.76
C LEU A 235 -12.65 20.59 9.75
N ASN A 236 -12.26 21.46 10.68
CA ASN A 236 -12.80 22.82 10.83
C ASN A 236 -12.42 23.77 9.69
N GLN A 237 -11.43 23.43 8.84
CA GLN A 237 -11.07 24.23 7.67
C GLN A 237 -12.01 24.03 6.49
N LYS A 238 -12.90 23.02 6.52
CA LYS A 238 -13.95 22.81 5.50
C LYS A 238 -13.39 22.61 4.08
N THR A 239 -12.25 21.93 3.98
CA THR A 239 -11.63 21.60 2.70
C THR A 239 -12.42 20.51 1.98
N LEU A 240 -12.81 20.75 0.72
CA LEU A 240 -13.61 19.81 -0.08
C LEU A 240 -12.78 18.72 -0.78
N THR A 241 -11.45 18.78 -0.70
CA THR A 241 -10.57 17.76 -1.31
C THR A 241 -9.58 17.20 -0.27
N PRO A 242 -9.13 15.94 -0.44
CA PRO A 242 -8.09 15.38 0.40
C PRO A 242 -6.81 16.20 0.33
N ILE A 243 -6.27 16.51 1.50
CA ILE A 243 -5.00 17.19 1.62
C ILE A 243 -3.89 16.19 1.36
N ALA A 244 -2.81 16.68 0.77
CA ALA A 244 -1.70 15.85 0.36
C ALA A 244 -2.13 14.72 -0.60
N SER A 245 -3.00 15.04 -1.56
CA SER A 245 -3.30 14.09 -2.64
C SER A 245 -2.30 14.23 -3.77
N GLN A 246 -1.88 13.10 -4.35
CA GLN A 246 -1.18 13.09 -5.64
C GLN A 246 -2.13 13.28 -6.83
N ARG A 247 -3.44 13.14 -6.61
CA ARG A 247 -4.51 13.28 -7.59
C ARG A 247 -5.25 14.60 -7.39
N SER A 248 -5.56 15.29 -8.47
CA SER A 248 -6.35 16.51 -8.47
C SER A 248 -7.84 16.19 -8.31
N TYR A 249 -8.31 16.13 -7.07
CA TYR A 249 -9.72 15.92 -6.74
C TYR A 249 -10.61 17.13 -7.07
N ASP A 250 -10.04 18.27 -7.47
CA ASP A 250 -10.82 19.45 -7.89
C ASP A 250 -11.74 19.16 -9.07
N TYR A 251 -11.36 18.22 -9.94
CA TYR A 251 -12.18 17.77 -11.06
C TYR A 251 -13.28 16.76 -10.66
N ASP A 252 -13.29 16.34 -9.41
CA ASP A 252 -14.11 15.26 -8.89
C ASP A 252 -15.13 15.73 -7.85
N VAL A 253 -15.15 17.02 -7.51
CA VAL A 253 -16.04 17.59 -6.50
C VAL A 253 -17.16 18.42 -7.12
N ASP A 254 -18.34 18.35 -6.50
CA ASP A 254 -19.52 19.13 -6.86
C ASP A 254 -19.84 19.06 -8.37
N LEU A 255 -19.99 17.84 -8.87
CA LEU A 255 -20.37 17.56 -10.24
C LEU A 255 -21.88 17.42 -10.36
N ASP A 256 -22.42 17.82 -11.51
CA ASP A 256 -23.81 17.55 -11.85
C ASP A 256 -24.03 16.02 -11.97
N ALA A 257 -24.98 15.49 -11.20
CA ALA A 257 -25.26 14.06 -11.17
C ALA A 257 -25.81 13.53 -12.51
N GLU A 258 -26.43 14.38 -13.32
CA GLU A 258 -26.96 14.05 -14.64
C GLU A 258 -25.87 14.21 -15.71
N ILE A 259 -25.19 15.37 -15.70
CA ILE A 259 -24.21 15.82 -16.71
C ILE A 259 -22.77 15.72 -16.16
N THR A 260 -22.32 14.52 -15.85
CA THR A 260 -20.96 14.28 -15.34
C THR A 260 -19.84 14.63 -16.34
N THR A 261 -18.62 14.85 -15.85
CA THR A 261 -17.43 15.26 -16.63
C THR A 261 -16.69 14.10 -17.33
N ASN A 262 -15.89 14.40 -18.37
CA ASN A 262 -14.96 13.45 -19.01
C ASN A 262 -13.55 13.49 -18.39
N HIS A 263 -13.34 14.33 -17.38
CA HIS A 263 -12.07 14.52 -16.68
C HIS A 263 -12.19 14.06 -15.23
N GLY A 264 -11.09 13.97 -14.50
CA GLY A 264 -11.08 13.47 -13.12
C GLY A 264 -10.84 11.96 -13.05
N THR A 265 -11.59 11.26 -12.20
CA THR A 265 -11.44 9.81 -12.03
C THR A 265 -11.99 8.96 -13.15
N TRP A 266 -11.35 7.81 -13.33
CA TRP A 266 -11.75 6.75 -14.26
C TRP A 266 -13.22 6.33 -14.09
N MET A 267 -13.78 6.40 -12.87
CA MET A 267 -15.13 5.92 -12.61
C MET A 267 -16.22 6.79 -13.26
N TRP A 268 -15.93 8.05 -13.60
CA TRP A 268 -16.92 8.92 -14.28
C TRP A 268 -17.29 8.42 -15.66
N HIS A 269 -16.36 7.76 -16.37
CA HIS A 269 -16.68 7.11 -17.64
C HIS A 269 -17.70 5.99 -17.47
N HIS A 270 -17.57 5.18 -16.41
CA HIS A 270 -18.54 4.11 -16.13
C HIS A 270 -19.88 4.67 -15.66
N TYR A 271 -19.86 5.66 -14.78
CA TYR A 271 -21.06 6.32 -14.28
C TYR A 271 -21.93 6.90 -15.41
N LYS A 272 -21.31 7.46 -16.45
CA LYS A 272 -22.01 7.98 -17.63
C LYS A 272 -22.80 6.91 -18.39
N SER A 273 -22.27 5.70 -18.44
CA SER A 273 -22.86 4.58 -19.17
C SER A 273 -24.00 3.89 -18.40
N LEU A 274 -24.35 4.37 -17.20
CA LEU A 274 -25.34 3.75 -16.31
C LEU A 274 -26.54 4.69 -16.05
N PRO A 275 -27.44 4.92 -17.02
CA PRO A 275 -28.54 5.88 -16.87
C PRO A 275 -29.49 5.54 -15.71
N GLN A 276 -29.77 4.26 -15.48
CA GLN A 276 -30.62 3.81 -14.37
C GLN A 276 -29.97 4.05 -12.99
N LEU A 277 -28.63 3.94 -12.91
CA LEU A 277 -27.89 4.29 -11.69
C LEU A 277 -28.03 5.78 -11.39
N LYS A 278 -27.92 6.64 -12.42
CA LYS A 278 -28.08 8.09 -12.27
C LYS A 278 -29.48 8.44 -11.81
N GLU A 279 -30.49 7.86 -12.46
CA GLU A 279 -31.89 8.06 -12.12
C GLU A 279 -32.16 7.70 -10.66
N HIS A 280 -31.65 6.55 -10.20
CA HIS A 280 -31.78 6.12 -8.81
C HIS A 280 -31.05 7.07 -7.83
N ILE A 281 -29.84 7.52 -8.16
CA ILE A 281 -29.08 8.46 -7.33
C ILE A 281 -29.81 9.80 -7.20
N ILE A 282 -30.38 10.31 -8.30
CA ILE A 282 -31.08 11.59 -8.32
C ILE A 282 -32.44 11.49 -7.64
N ASN A 283 -33.25 10.47 -7.99
CA ASN A 283 -34.65 10.41 -7.60
C ASN A 283 -34.87 9.73 -6.25
N GLU A 284 -34.16 8.63 -5.98
CA GLU A 284 -34.38 7.83 -4.76
C GLU A 284 -33.45 8.27 -3.64
N ILE A 285 -32.15 8.43 -3.92
CA ILE A 285 -31.20 8.94 -2.90
C ILE A 285 -31.36 10.46 -2.73
N GLY A 286 -31.75 11.17 -3.79
CA GLY A 286 -31.99 12.62 -3.78
C GLY A 286 -30.76 13.46 -4.11
N LEU A 287 -29.69 12.89 -4.69
CA LEU A 287 -28.44 13.60 -4.96
C LEU A 287 -28.47 14.26 -6.35
N THR A 288 -28.51 15.60 -6.37
CA THR A 288 -28.39 16.38 -7.62
C THR A 288 -26.95 16.74 -7.91
N ARG A 289 -26.09 16.73 -6.88
CA ARG A 289 -24.65 16.96 -6.98
C ARG A 289 -23.90 15.77 -6.42
N ILE A 290 -22.87 15.33 -7.12
CA ILE A 290 -22.01 14.22 -6.69
C ILE A 290 -20.56 14.67 -6.61
N SER A 291 -19.85 14.13 -5.63
CA SER A 291 -18.41 14.33 -5.45
C SER A 291 -17.75 12.96 -5.27
N ALA A 292 -16.51 12.78 -5.72
CA ALA A 292 -15.71 11.60 -5.44
C ALA A 292 -14.43 11.95 -4.66
N THR A 293 -14.10 11.12 -3.67
CA THR A 293 -12.86 11.20 -2.89
C THR A 293 -12.37 9.81 -2.51
N GLN A 294 -11.18 9.67 -1.94
CA GLN A 294 -10.79 8.39 -1.35
C GLN A 294 -11.66 8.07 -0.12
N ILE A 295 -12.11 6.81 0.00
CA ILE A 295 -12.79 6.36 1.21
C ILE A 295 -11.79 6.13 2.35
N GLU A 296 -10.54 5.76 2.05
CA GLU A 296 -9.57 5.48 3.11
C GLU A 296 -9.19 6.71 3.93
N GLY A 297 -9.35 6.57 5.23
CA GLY A 297 -9.14 7.61 6.21
C GLY A 297 -10.23 8.67 6.23
N LEU A 298 -11.35 8.51 5.51
CA LEU A 298 -12.44 9.51 5.48
C LEU A 298 -13.01 9.65 6.89
N PHE A 299 -12.77 10.82 7.50
CA PHE A 299 -13.10 11.18 8.87
C PHE A 299 -14.12 12.31 8.87
N ALA A 300 -15.23 12.12 9.57
CA ALA A 300 -16.27 13.13 9.73
C ALA A 300 -17.02 12.96 11.06
N HIS A 301 -17.82 13.97 11.42
CA HIS A 301 -18.67 13.90 12.59
C HIS A 301 -19.76 12.82 12.41
N LYS A 302 -20.14 12.13 13.49
CA LYS A 302 -21.12 11.02 13.44
C LYS A 302 -22.47 11.41 12.83
N LYS A 303 -22.86 12.68 13.00
CA LYS A 303 -24.14 13.20 12.47
C LYS A 303 -24.19 13.09 10.95
N ASP A 304 -23.08 13.42 10.27
CA ASP A 304 -23.02 13.33 8.81
C ASP A 304 -23.06 11.87 8.36
N TRP A 305 -22.36 10.98 9.08
CA TRP A 305 -22.44 9.53 8.84
C TRP A 305 -23.84 8.96 9.06
N PHE A 306 -24.61 9.46 10.04
CA PHE A 306 -25.98 9.02 10.27
C PHE A 306 -26.92 9.35 9.10
N LEU A 307 -26.68 10.43 8.37
CA LEU A 307 -27.44 10.75 7.15
C LEU A 307 -27.27 9.68 6.06
N ILE A 308 -26.08 9.06 5.98
CA ILE A 308 -25.85 7.94 5.05
C ILE A 308 -26.59 6.70 5.55
N LEU A 309 -26.55 6.43 6.86
CA LEU A 309 -27.24 5.29 7.45
C LEU A 309 -28.77 5.39 7.30
N GLU A 310 -29.33 6.58 7.33
CA GLU A 310 -30.75 6.83 7.05
C GLU A 310 -31.16 6.46 5.62
N LYS A 311 -30.19 6.44 4.68
CA LYS A 311 -30.39 6.11 3.26
C LYS A 311 -29.92 4.69 2.90
N VAL A 312 -29.76 3.81 3.90
CA VAL A 312 -29.12 2.50 3.71
C VAL A 312 -29.88 1.60 2.74
N GLU A 313 -31.21 1.66 2.71
CA GLU A 313 -32.04 0.84 1.81
C GLU A 313 -31.90 1.30 0.35
N GLU A 314 -31.90 2.60 0.12
CA GLU A 314 -31.67 3.20 -1.19
C GLU A 314 -30.27 2.87 -1.70
N ILE A 315 -29.26 2.85 -0.82
CA ILE A 315 -27.89 2.45 -1.15
C ILE A 315 -27.80 0.94 -1.46
N LYS A 316 -28.53 0.07 -0.74
CA LYS A 316 -28.60 -1.37 -1.06
C LYS A 316 -29.16 -1.58 -2.47
N ASN A 317 -30.17 -0.80 -2.84
CA ASN A 317 -30.85 -0.86 -4.13
C ASN A 317 -30.01 -0.35 -5.32
N LEU A 318 -28.78 0.13 -5.09
CA LEU A 318 -27.83 0.44 -6.17
C LEU A 318 -27.22 -0.81 -6.83
N ALA A 319 -27.19 -1.96 -6.13
CA ALA A 319 -26.51 -3.16 -6.59
C ALA A 319 -26.94 -3.68 -7.98
N PRO A 320 -28.23 -3.68 -8.35
CA PRO A 320 -28.69 -4.18 -9.65
C PRO A 320 -28.15 -3.40 -10.86
N PHE A 321 -27.73 -2.15 -10.67
CA PHE A 321 -27.24 -1.29 -11.75
C PHE A 321 -25.74 -1.46 -12.02
N LEU A 322 -25.04 -2.23 -11.19
CA LEU A 322 -23.59 -2.38 -11.25
C LEU A 322 -23.22 -3.73 -11.88
N SER A 323 -22.18 -3.75 -12.69
CA SER A 323 -21.68 -4.98 -13.31
C SER A 323 -20.16 -5.03 -13.32
N SER A 324 -19.59 -6.21 -13.62
CA SER A 324 -18.15 -6.36 -13.80
C SER A 324 -17.57 -5.52 -14.95
N HIS A 325 -18.41 -5.09 -15.90
CA HIS A 325 -18.01 -4.29 -17.07
C HIS A 325 -18.14 -2.78 -16.79
N PHE A 326 -19.13 -2.39 -15.99
CA PHE A 326 -19.40 -1.00 -15.62
C PHE A 326 -19.53 -0.91 -14.11
N PHE A 327 -18.42 -0.61 -13.44
CA PHE A 327 -18.35 -0.52 -11.98
C PHE A 327 -17.94 0.88 -11.54
N VAL A 328 -18.54 1.35 -10.45
CA VAL A 328 -18.25 2.64 -9.82
C VAL A 328 -17.88 2.37 -8.37
N ALA A 329 -16.87 3.06 -7.84
CA ALA A 329 -16.52 3.01 -6.43
C ALA A 329 -17.50 3.89 -5.65
N LEU A 330 -18.70 3.37 -5.37
CA LEU A 330 -19.78 4.13 -4.74
C LEU A 330 -19.42 4.54 -3.30
N GLU A 331 -18.55 3.80 -2.64
CA GLU A 331 -17.95 4.16 -1.36
C GLU A 331 -17.10 5.42 -1.43
N GLU A 332 -16.54 5.75 -2.60
CA GLU A 332 -15.78 6.98 -2.83
C GLU A 332 -16.69 8.18 -3.18
N VAL A 333 -17.94 7.91 -3.61
CA VAL A 333 -18.87 8.93 -4.13
C VAL A 333 -19.96 9.30 -3.13
N ILE A 334 -20.72 8.30 -2.68
CA ILE A 334 -21.97 8.51 -1.93
C ILE A 334 -21.73 9.23 -0.60
N PRO A 335 -20.73 8.87 0.24
CA PRO A 335 -20.57 9.49 1.55
C PRO A 335 -20.39 10.99 1.48
N ILE A 336 -19.44 11.46 0.68
CA ILE A 336 -19.16 12.89 0.60
C ILE A 336 -20.22 13.68 -0.16
N SER A 337 -20.89 13.05 -1.12
CA SER A 337 -22.03 13.67 -1.81
C SER A 337 -23.17 13.95 -0.82
N ILE A 338 -23.46 12.99 0.07
CA ILE A 338 -24.44 13.16 1.15
C ILE A 338 -23.95 14.21 2.18
N PHE A 339 -22.68 14.18 2.56
CA PHE A 339 -22.12 15.17 3.49
C PHE A 339 -22.28 16.59 2.96
N ASN A 340 -21.97 16.81 1.67
CA ASN A 340 -22.03 18.12 1.04
C ASN A 340 -23.47 18.61 0.84
N GLN A 341 -24.38 17.72 0.43
CA GLN A 341 -25.74 18.13 0.05
C GLN A 341 -26.71 18.17 1.24
N PHE A 342 -26.58 17.24 2.18
CA PHE A 342 -27.53 17.08 3.29
C PHE A 342 -26.90 17.31 4.67
N GLY A 343 -25.57 17.24 4.78
CA GLY A 343 -24.83 17.33 6.03
C GLY A 343 -24.12 18.66 6.24
N SER A 344 -23.06 18.61 7.06
CA SER A 344 -22.20 19.76 7.34
C SER A 344 -21.25 20.11 6.19
N GLY A 345 -20.98 19.16 5.30
CA GLY A 345 -19.90 19.24 4.30
C GLY A 345 -18.49 19.15 4.89
N TYR A 346 -18.33 18.86 6.19
CA TYR A 346 -17.02 18.87 6.85
C TYR A 346 -16.50 17.44 6.99
N TYR A 347 -15.42 17.17 6.26
CA TYR A 347 -14.68 15.92 6.36
C TYR A 347 -13.20 16.17 6.10
N THR A 348 -12.37 15.19 6.47
CA THR A 348 -10.93 15.18 6.18
C THR A 348 -10.46 13.74 6.03
N HIS A 349 -9.17 13.54 5.77
CA HIS A 349 -8.57 12.24 5.58
C HIS A 349 -7.38 12.03 6.51
N ILE A 350 -7.36 10.90 7.21
CA ILE A 350 -6.23 10.54 8.08
C ILE A 350 -5.20 9.64 7.38
N CYS A 351 -5.45 9.29 6.10
CA CYS A 351 -4.66 8.37 5.31
C CYS A 351 -4.10 9.04 4.05
N PHE A 352 -2.81 8.86 3.80
CA PHE A 352 -2.17 9.26 2.56
C PHE A 352 -2.12 8.09 1.57
N MET A 353 -2.60 8.34 0.35
CA MET A 353 -2.64 7.35 -0.73
C MET A 353 -1.47 7.54 -1.69
N LEU A 354 -0.60 6.53 -1.80
CA LEU A 354 0.45 6.48 -2.81
C LEU A 354 -0.10 5.95 -4.13
N TRP A 355 -0.42 6.86 -5.06
CA TRP A 355 -0.99 6.56 -6.39
C TRP A 355 0.06 6.47 -7.51
N THR A 356 1.35 6.33 -7.17
CA THR A 356 2.45 6.46 -8.12
C THR A 356 2.40 5.45 -9.28
N LYS A 357 1.88 4.23 -9.06
CA LYS A 357 1.70 3.19 -10.10
C LYS A 357 0.52 2.26 -9.77
N PRO A 358 -0.11 1.61 -10.78
CA PRO A 358 -1.03 0.50 -10.55
C PRO A 358 -0.35 -0.62 -9.76
N ASN A 359 -1.02 -1.20 -8.75
CA ASN A 359 -0.50 -2.26 -7.88
C ASN A 359 0.78 -1.89 -7.11
N TYR A 360 1.01 -0.60 -6.87
CA TYR A 360 2.13 -0.16 -6.07
C TYR A 360 2.03 -0.69 -4.64
N LEU A 361 3.14 -1.22 -4.10
CA LEU A 361 3.27 -1.57 -2.69
C LEU A 361 4.29 -0.63 -2.06
N ILE A 362 4.01 -0.19 -0.84
CA ILE A 362 4.91 0.71 -0.13
C ILE A 362 6.26 0.04 0.11
N GLU A 363 7.33 0.82 -0.02
CA GLU A 363 8.70 0.41 0.29
C GLU A 363 9.20 1.02 1.61
N ILE A 364 10.20 0.39 2.24
CA ILE A 364 10.82 0.89 3.49
C ILE A 364 11.32 2.33 3.33
N LYS A 365 11.94 2.67 2.19
CA LYS A 365 12.45 4.02 1.91
C LYS A 365 11.35 5.09 1.97
N GLU A 366 10.11 4.71 1.65
CA GLU A 366 8.96 5.62 1.67
C GLU A 366 8.42 5.77 3.09
N ILE A 367 8.42 4.71 3.89
CA ILE A 367 8.07 4.82 5.31
C ILE A 367 9.00 5.81 6.03
N LEU A 368 10.29 5.77 5.71
CA LEU A 368 11.30 6.69 6.24
C LEU A 368 11.12 8.11 5.73
N SER A 369 11.10 8.30 4.39
CA SER A 369 11.05 9.62 3.78
C SER A 369 9.69 10.33 3.88
N ILE A 370 8.58 9.60 3.76
CA ILE A 370 7.22 10.14 3.78
C ILE A 370 6.69 10.16 5.21
N GLY A 371 6.81 9.04 5.93
CA GLY A 371 6.13 8.86 7.22
C GLY A 371 6.54 9.85 8.31
N SER A 372 7.76 10.39 8.25
CA SER A 372 8.23 11.46 9.14
C SER A 372 7.73 12.86 8.75
N GLN A 373 7.37 13.07 7.48
CA GLN A 373 7.08 14.37 6.87
C GLN A 373 5.58 14.61 6.60
N LEU A 374 4.72 13.61 6.83
CA LEU A 374 3.27 13.72 6.61
C LEU A 374 2.65 14.96 7.31
N PRO A 375 1.63 15.63 6.70
CA PRO A 375 0.84 16.68 7.37
C PRO A 375 0.17 16.15 8.63
N ASP A 376 0.28 16.85 9.77
CA ASP A 376 0.00 16.34 11.15
C ASP A 376 -1.32 15.57 11.37
N HIS A 377 -2.36 15.83 10.60
CA HIS A 377 -3.64 15.10 10.67
C HIS A 377 -3.61 13.72 9.99
N ILE A 378 -2.66 13.49 9.08
CA ILE A 378 -2.47 12.23 8.37
C ILE A 378 -1.52 11.31 9.14
N SER A 379 -1.96 10.13 9.53
CA SER A 379 -1.16 9.21 10.37
C SER A 379 -0.94 7.83 9.73
N SER A 380 -1.70 7.50 8.69
CA SER A 380 -1.58 6.23 7.96
C SER A 380 -1.19 6.42 6.50
N ILE A 381 -0.59 5.37 5.93
CA ILE A 381 -0.26 5.29 4.50
C ILE A 381 -0.88 4.01 3.93
N LYS A 382 -1.30 4.05 2.66
CA LYS A 382 -1.64 2.91 1.82
C LYS A 382 -0.67 2.92 0.63
N TRP A 383 -0.03 1.82 0.23
CA TRP A 383 -0.53 0.45 0.06
C TRP A 383 0.39 -0.60 0.69
N PHE A 384 0.15 -0.99 1.94
CA PHE A 384 0.96 -2.04 2.57
C PHE A 384 0.61 -3.44 2.01
N PRO A 385 1.60 -4.35 1.88
CA PRO A 385 1.30 -5.75 1.60
C PRO A 385 0.50 -6.35 2.76
N ARG A 386 -0.57 -7.08 2.44
CA ARG A 386 -1.44 -7.76 3.42
C ARG A 386 -0.86 -9.12 3.85
N ASP A 387 0.44 -9.12 4.11
CA ASP A 387 1.22 -10.30 4.43
C ASP A 387 1.95 -10.06 5.76
N CYS A 388 1.85 -11.03 6.67
CA CYS A 388 2.52 -11.01 7.96
C CYS A 388 4.04 -11.15 7.88
N TYR A 389 4.59 -11.53 6.71
CA TYR A 389 6.01 -11.64 6.46
C TYR A 389 6.59 -10.45 5.65
N ALA A 390 5.73 -9.58 5.13
CA ALA A 390 6.19 -8.44 4.36
C ALA A 390 7.00 -7.47 5.24
N SER A 391 8.20 -7.13 4.78
CA SER A 391 9.15 -6.29 5.52
C SER A 391 8.56 -4.94 5.91
N THR A 392 7.82 -4.29 5.01
CA THR A 392 7.17 -3.00 5.28
C THR A 392 6.06 -3.09 6.31
N THR A 393 5.24 -4.14 6.25
CA THR A 393 4.22 -4.42 7.28
C THR A 393 4.86 -4.67 8.63
N LEU A 394 5.86 -5.56 8.70
CA LEU A 394 6.58 -5.86 9.94
C LEU A 394 7.24 -4.62 10.54
N ALA A 395 7.77 -3.73 9.70
CA ALA A 395 8.43 -2.51 10.13
C ALA A 395 7.51 -1.60 10.97
N VAL A 396 6.21 -1.54 10.65
CA VAL A 396 5.24 -0.69 11.37
C VAL A 396 4.36 -1.46 12.35
N CYS A 397 4.22 -2.77 12.17
CA CYS A 397 3.38 -3.63 13.01
C CYS A 397 4.13 -4.29 14.17
N THR A 398 5.46 -4.30 14.21
CA THR A 398 6.23 -4.92 15.30
C THR A 398 6.99 -3.91 16.17
N SER A 399 7.25 -4.25 17.43
CA SER A 399 8.01 -3.38 18.35
C SER A 399 9.44 -3.12 17.86
N TRP A 400 10.15 -4.17 17.43
CA TRP A 400 11.50 -4.06 16.89
C TRP A 400 11.54 -3.26 15.58
N GLY A 401 10.57 -3.47 14.69
CA GLY A 401 10.47 -2.74 13.43
C GLY A 401 10.30 -1.24 13.66
N ARG A 402 9.40 -0.87 14.58
CA ARG A 402 9.15 0.52 14.94
C ARG A 402 10.37 1.17 15.61
N GLN A 403 11.09 0.42 16.43
CA GLN A 403 12.36 0.89 17.02
C GLN A 403 13.41 1.17 15.95
N LEU A 404 13.55 0.31 14.94
CA LEU A 404 14.47 0.51 13.80
C LEU A 404 14.10 1.76 12.99
N ILE A 405 12.82 1.95 12.65
CA ILE A 405 12.35 3.18 11.99
C ILE A 405 12.66 4.40 12.86
N GLY A 406 12.47 4.30 14.19
CA GLY A 406 12.73 5.38 15.13
C GLY A 406 14.19 5.83 15.23
N LEU A 407 15.16 5.02 14.77
CA LEU A 407 16.57 5.42 14.71
C LEU A 407 16.84 6.51 13.68
N GLU A 408 16.08 6.57 12.59
CA GLU A 408 16.21 7.58 11.54
C GLU A 408 15.82 8.98 12.04
N LYS A 409 14.73 9.06 12.81
CA LYS A 409 14.11 10.32 13.26
C LYS A 409 14.95 11.11 14.27
N LYS A 410 16.02 10.52 14.83
CA LYS A 410 16.91 11.20 15.78
C LYS A 410 17.97 11.99 15.01
N GLU A 411 17.71 13.28 14.79
CA GLU A 411 18.59 14.24 14.09
C GLU A 411 20.05 14.21 14.59
N ARG A 412 20.27 13.83 15.85
CA ARG A 412 21.58 13.69 16.48
C ARG A 412 21.72 12.33 17.17
N LEU A 413 21.91 11.28 16.39
CA LEU A 413 22.70 10.15 16.90
C LEU A 413 24.17 10.61 16.79
N PRO A 414 24.87 10.94 17.90
CA PRO A 414 26.29 11.33 17.85
C PRO A 414 27.20 10.27 17.19
N ASN A 415 26.65 9.09 16.91
CA ASN A 415 27.35 7.96 16.32
C ASN A 415 26.53 7.28 15.19
N LYS A 416 25.90 8.02 14.25
CA LYS A 416 25.19 7.40 13.11
C LYS A 416 26.04 6.33 12.39
N LEU A 417 27.33 6.61 12.22
CA LEU A 417 28.29 5.64 11.67
C LEU A 417 28.43 4.40 12.55
N GLN A 418 28.61 4.54 13.87
CA GLN A 418 28.72 3.36 14.76
C GLN A 418 27.41 2.58 14.83
N ALA A 419 26.26 3.26 14.82
CA ALA A 419 24.95 2.60 14.76
C ALA A 419 24.81 1.79 13.47
N SER A 420 25.24 2.34 12.33
CA SER A 420 25.28 1.63 11.05
C SER A 420 26.22 0.42 11.09
N ILE A 421 27.42 0.58 11.65
CA ILE A 421 28.39 -0.52 11.85
C ILE A 421 27.78 -1.62 12.72
N ILE A 422 27.22 -1.27 13.88
CA ILE A 422 26.59 -2.22 14.82
C ILE A 422 25.42 -2.94 14.14
N LEU A 423 24.55 -2.22 13.43
CA LEU A 423 23.44 -2.83 12.69
C LEU A 423 23.94 -3.79 11.61
N ASN A 424 25.00 -3.42 10.90
CA ASN A 424 25.63 -4.31 9.92
C ASN A 424 26.23 -5.55 10.60
N ASP A 425 26.93 -5.40 11.73
CA ASP A 425 27.50 -6.53 12.48
C ASP A 425 26.41 -7.48 12.99
N PHE A 426 25.31 -6.93 13.52
CA PHE A 426 24.13 -7.73 13.89
C PHE A 426 23.53 -8.43 12.67
N LEU A 427 23.39 -7.74 11.55
CA LEU A 427 22.90 -8.34 10.31
C LEU A 427 23.79 -9.49 9.84
N GLN A 428 25.11 -9.33 9.87
CA GLN A 428 26.06 -10.41 9.54
C GLN A 428 25.95 -11.58 10.53
N ALA A 429 25.82 -11.28 11.83
CA ALA A 429 25.64 -12.31 12.86
C ALA A 429 24.31 -13.06 12.70
N ILE A 430 23.22 -12.38 12.30
CA ILE A 430 21.94 -13.02 11.98
C ILE A 430 22.06 -13.85 10.71
N LYS A 431 22.63 -13.29 9.64
CA LYS A 431 22.85 -13.99 8.36
C LYS A 431 23.67 -15.27 8.53
N SER A 432 24.68 -15.27 9.39
CA SER A 432 25.49 -16.47 9.67
C SER A 432 24.73 -17.56 10.44
N ARG A 433 23.59 -17.25 11.08
CA ARG A 433 22.71 -18.20 11.76
C ARG A 433 21.56 -18.70 10.89
N ILE A 434 21.31 -18.07 9.74
CA ILE A 434 20.28 -18.52 8.81
C ILE A 434 20.74 -19.86 8.22
N GLN A 435 20.04 -20.95 8.58
CA GLN A 435 20.31 -22.27 8.05
C GLN A 435 19.66 -22.42 6.68
N THR A 436 20.44 -22.77 5.67
CA THR A 436 19.96 -23.16 4.34
C THR A 436 19.89 -24.68 4.24
N LEU A 437 18.80 -25.19 3.68
CA LEU A 437 18.60 -26.60 3.37
C LEU A 437 18.39 -26.79 1.86
N PRO A 438 18.64 -27.99 1.31
CA PRO A 438 18.35 -28.27 -0.09
C PRO A 438 16.83 -28.32 -0.32
N LEU A 439 16.37 -27.82 -1.47
CA LEU A 439 15.00 -27.95 -1.96
C LEU A 439 14.51 -29.41 -1.96
N THR A 440 15.42 -30.35 -2.24
CA THR A 440 15.14 -31.79 -2.32
C THR A 440 15.03 -32.49 -0.96
N GLU A 441 15.11 -31.76 0.16
CA GLU A 441 15.15 -32.34 1.51
C GLU A 441 13.96 -33.28 1.79
N LYS A 442 12.75 -32.92 1.35
CA LYS A 442 11.53 -33.72 1.56
C LYS A 442 11.16 -34.62 0.38
N TRP A 443 11.92 -34.58 -0.70
CA TRP A 443 11.68 -35.46 -1.86
C TRP A 443 12.02 -36.93 -1.54
N LYS A 444 12.61 -37.20 -0.37
CA LYS A 444 13.12 -38.51 0.04
C LYS A 444 12.33 -39.05 1.23
N PRO A 445 11.69 -40.23 1.13
CA PRO A 445 11.24 -40.97 2.31
C PRO A 445 12.47 -41.58 3.05
N ASP A 446 12.52 -41.45 4.37
CA ASP A 446 13.64 -41.84 5.26
C ASP A 446 14.01 -43.34 5.12
N LYS A 447 15.23 -43.89 5.24
CA LYS A 447 16.39 -43.66 6.14
C LYS A 447 17.76 -43.90 5.47
N LYS A 448 17.84 -44.04 4.15
CA LYS A 448 19.11 -44.02 3.42
C LYS A 448 19.06 -42.84 2.47
N LYS A 449 19.43 -41.66 2.96
CA LYS A 449 19.75 -40.49 2.13
C LYS A 449 20.96 -40.84 1.26
N LEU A 450 20.75 -41.69 0.24
CA LEU A 450 21.70 -41.87 -0.84
C LEU A 450 21.76 -40.53 -1.59
N ALA A 451 22.98 -40.07 -1.87
CA ALA A 451 23.21 -38.95 -2.76
C ALA A 451 22.80 -39.40 -4.17
N LEU A 452 21.53 -39.22 -4.52
CA LEU A 452 21.05 -39.35 -5.88
C LEU A 452 20.98 -37.94 -6.45
N ASP A 453 21.91 -37.66 -7.36
CA ASP A 453 21.75 -36.55 -8.28
C ASP A 453 20.63 -36.93 -9.25
N PHE A 454 19.65 -36.04 -9.43
CA PHE A 454 18.59 -36.28 -10.41
C PHE A 454 19.10 -35.90 -11.80
N HIS A 455 18.81 -36.74 -12.78
CA HIS A 455 19.23 -36.54 -14.16
C HIS A 455 18.08 -36.87 -15.10
N TRP A 456 17.72 -35.89 -15.92
CA TRP A 456 16.69 -36.04 -16.94
C TRP A 456 17.24 -35.65 -18.30
N ASN A 457 17.02 -36.48 -19.31
CA ASN A 457 17.40 -36.21 -20.69
C ASN A 457 16.21 -36.39 -21.61
N TYR A 458 15.97 -35.40 -22.45
CA TYR A 458 14.96 -35.39 -23.48
C TYR A 458 15.63 -35.03 -24.80
N ASN A 459 15.38 -35.82 -25.85
CA ASN A 459 15.94 -35.61 -27.17
C ASN A 459 14.82 -35.39 -28.17
N ASN A 460 14.95 -34.37 -29.03
CA ASN A 460 13.99 -33.98 -30.05
C ASN A 460 12.56 -33.83 -29.48
N TYR A 461 12.43 -33.25 -28.29
CA TYR A 461 11.13 -33.10 -27.64
C TYR A 461 10.37 -31.89 -28.22
N PRO A 462 9.10 -32.03 -28.63
CA PRO A 462 8.33 -30.91 -29.15
C PRO A 462 7.94 -29.93 -28.05
N VAL A 463 8.28 -28.66 -28.26
CA VAL A 463 7.98 -27.53 -27.36
C VAL A 463 6.55 -27.06 -27.65
N GLU A 464 5.61 -27.84 -27.13
CA GLU A 464 4.17 -27.59 -27.13
C GLU A 464 3.71 -27.15 -25.74
N ARG A 465 2.60 -26.40 -25.65
CA ARG A 465 2.07 -25.91 -24.37
C ARG A 465 1.46 -27.04 -23.54
N GLN A 466 2.30 -27.78 -22.84
CA GLN A 466 1.93 -28.92 -22.01
C GLN A 466 2.78 -29.01 -20.74
N ARG A 467 2.18 -29.60 -19.70
CA ARG A 467 2.89 -29.95 -18.46
C ARG A 467 3.46 -31.35 -18.59
N PHE A 468 4.72 -31.50 -18.20
CA PHE A 468 5.44 -32.77 -18.22
C PHE A 468 6.05 -33.04 -16.84
N TYR A 469 5.61 -34.07 -16.13
CA TYR A 469 6.15 -34.41 -14.81
C TYR A 469 7.47 -35.17 -14.93
N LEU A 470 8.45 -34.76 -14.13
CA LEU A 470 9.76 -35.39 -14.09
C LEU A 470 9.74 -36.61 -13.17
N ASP A 471 10.28 -37.74 -13.64
CA ASP A 471 10.36 -38.96 -12.84
C ASP A 471 11.41 -38.80 -11.73
N ILE A 472 11.00 -39.15 -10.52
CA ILE A 472 11.76 -39.02 -9.27
C ILE A 472 11.72 -40.29 -8.42
N GLY A 473 11.18 -41.38 -8.97
CA GLY A 473 11.53 -42.73 -8.50
C GLY A 473 10.65 -43.42 -7.45
N GLN A 474 9.41 -42.99 -7.17
CA GLN A 474 8.25 -43.77 -6.61
C GLN A 474 7.12 -42.84 -6.14
N PRO A 475 5.86 -43.31 -5.94
CA PRO A 475 4.73 -42.43 -5.66
C PRO A 475 4.82 -41.80 -4.25
N PHE A 476 4.58 -40.49 -4.19
CA PHE A 476 4.43 -39.73 -2.95
C PHE A 476 3.18 -40.21 -2.24
N THR A 477 3.35 -40.87 -1.09
CA THR A 477 2.26 -41.55 -0.39
C THR A 477 1.58 -40.69 0.69
N ASP A 478 2.07 -39.47 0.95
CA ASP A 478 1.54 -38.61 2.02
C ASP A 478 1.18 -37.17 1.58
N SER A 479 1.20 -36.84 0.27
CA SER A 479 0.67 -35.54 -0.17
C SER A 479 -0.85 -35.64 -0.34
N GLU A 480 -1.60 -34.78 0.38
CA GLU A 480 -3.05 -34.62 0.23
C GLU A 480 -3.46 -34.18 -1.20
N ASP A 481 -2.49 -33.85 -2.05
CA ASP A 481 -2.68 -33.48 -3.44
C ASP A 481 -1.71 -34.29 -4.34
N PRO A 482 -2.17 -35.37 -4.99
CA PRO A 482 -1.35 -36.21 -5.88
C PRO A 482 -1.07 -35.56 -7.25
N GLU A 483 -1.65 -34.39 -7.56
CA GLU A 483 -1.51 -33.75 -8.87
C GLU A 483 -0.30 -32.80 -9.01
N THR A 484 0.47 -32.52 -7.94
CA THR A 484 1.65 -31.64 -8.00
C THR A 484 2.93 -32.35 -7.58
N GLY A 485 3.45 -33.18 -8.50
CA GLY A 485 4.81 -33.70 -8.36
C GLY A 485 5.83 -32.58 -8.09
N PRO A 486 6.87 -32.81 -7.27
CA PRO A 486 7.83 -31.79 -6.84
C PRO A 486 8.72 -31.24 -7.96
N ALA A 487 8.69 -31.85 -9.14
CA ALA A 487 9.42 -31.41 -10.31
C ALA A 487 8.60 -31.62 -11.59
N HIS A 488 8.40 -30.57 -12.37
CA HIS A 488 7.76 -30.66 -13.69
C HIS A 488 8.25 -29.57 -14.64
N LEU A 489 8.17 -29.85 -15.94
CA LEU A 489 8.40 -28.90 -17.01
C LEU A 489 7.06 -28.35 -17.51
N PHE A 490 7.05 -27.09 -17.89
CA PHE A 490 6.00 -26.47 -18.68
C PHE A 490 6.64 -25.79 -19.88
N PHE A 491 6.41 -26.34 -21.06
CA PHE A 491 6.95 -25.79 -22.30
C PHE A 491 6.04 -24.67 -22.83
N GLU A 492 6.66 -23.66 -23.44
CA GLU A 492 5.96 -22.65 -24.24
C GLU A 492 5.57 -23.26 -25.60
N ASN A 493 4.71 -22.62 -26.39
CA ASN A 493 4.35 -23.13 -27.72
C ASN A 493 5.22 -22.50 -28.82
N THR A 494 6.53 -22.78 -28.81
CA THR A 494 7.50 -22.14 -29.71
C THR A 494 7.58 -22.80 -31.08
N ASN A 495 6.95 -23.98 -31.27
CA ASN A 495 7.11 -24.85 -32.44
C ASN A 495 8.56 -25.34 -32.66
N HIS A 496 9.36 -25.38 -31.59
CA HIS A 496 10.72 -25.92 -31.62
C HIS A 496 10.76 -27.40 -31.22
N LEU A 497 11.87 -28.06 -31.58
CA LEU A 497 12.31 -29.31 -30.98
C LEU A 497 13.48 -29.03 -30.04
N VAL A 498 13.47 -29.58 -28.83
CA VAL A 498 14.56 -29.40 -27.86
C VAL A 498 15.27 -30.69 -27.50
N ASP A 499 16.60 -30.60 -27.41
CA ASP A 499 17.43 -31.53 -26.66
C ASP A 499 17.74 -30.90 -25.30
N LEU A 500 17.16 -31.44 -24.23
CA LEU A 500 17.23 -30.89 -22.87
C LEU A 500 17.86 -31.91 -21.91
N SER A 501 18.98 -31.53 -21.31
CA SER A 501 19.63 -32.26 -20.22
C SER A 501 19.54 -31.45 -18.93
N LEU A 502 18.95 -32.01 -17.88
CA LEU A 502 18.76 -31.39 -16.57
C LEU A 502 19.47 -32.23 -15.50
N PHE A 503 20.26 -31.59 -14.64
CA PHE A 503 20.92 -32.19 -13.49
C PHE A 503 20.57 -31.41 -12.22
N LEU A 504 20.08 -32.09 -11.19
CA LEU A 504 19.84 -31.50 -9.87
C LEU A 504 20.68 -32.22 -8.82
N ILE A 505 21.75 -31.55 -8.37
CA ILE A 505 22.78 -32.11 -7.50
C ILE A 505 22.61 -31.55 -6.09
N GLU A 506 22.61 -32.41 -5.06
CA GLU A 506 22.49 -31.96 -3.67
C GLU A 506 23.88 -31.71 -3.04
N LYS A 507 24.18 -30.45 -2.67
CA LYS A 507 25.46 -30.08 -2.06
C LYS A 507 25.37 -30.10 -0.54
N LYS A 508 25.97 -31.12 0.09
CA LYS A 508 26.28 -31.20 1.53
C LYS A 508 25.17 -30.70 2.48
N ASN A 509 23.90 -30.99 2.20
CA ASN A 509 22.73 -30.52 2.95
C ASN A 509 22.56 -28.98 3.05
N THR A 510 23.17 -28.19 2.16
CA THR A 510 23.03 -26.72 2.18
C THR A 510 22.16 -26.19 1.06
N CYS A 511 22.29 -26.75 -0.15
CA CYS A 511 21.58 -26.29 -1.34
C CYS A 511 21.55 -27.40 -2.40
N ASN A 512 20.72 -27.21 -3.42
CA ASN A 512 20.80 -27.93 -4.69
C ASN A 512 21.52 -27.07 -5.73
N ILE A 513 22.25 -27.71 -6.64
CA ILE A 513 22.78 -27.10 -7.85
C ILE A 513 21.98 -27.67 -9.01
N LEU A 514 21.22 -26.81 -9.68
CA LEU A 514 20.59 -27.13 -10.95
C LEU A 514 21.54 -26.74 -12.07
N ARG A 515 21.91 -27.72 -12.89
CA ARG A 515 22.59 -27.50 -14.17
C ARG A 515 21.67 -27.94 -15.27
N TYR A 516 21.57 -27.15 -16.32
CA TYR A 516 20.92 -27.64 -17.52
C TYR A 516 21.54 -27.12 -18.79
N PHE A 517 21.31 -27.89 -19.85
CA PHE A 517 21.67 -27.56 -21.20
C PHE A 517 20.48 -27.81 -22.11
N CYS A 518 20.10 -26.82 -22.91
CA CYS A 518 19.00 -26.91 -23.86
C CYS A 518 19.49 -26.52 -25.25
N LEU A 519 19.34 -27.39 -26.24
CA LEU A 519 19.52 -27.06 -27.66
C LEU A 519 18.16 -27.00 -28.33
N SER A 520 17.90 -25.96 -29.12
CA SER A 520 16.62 -25.80 -29.82
C SER A 520 16.80 -25.80 -31.33
N PHE A 521 15.93 -26.54 -32.00
CA PHE A 521 15.87 -26.67 -33.45
C PHE A 521 14.51 -26.21 -33.97
N ASP A 522 14.50 -25.53 -35.11
CA ASP A 522 13.28 -25.26 -35.86
C ASP A 522 12.70 -26.60 -36.36
N ALA A 523 11.47 -26.95 -35.94
CA ALA A 523 10.88 -28.25 -36.23
C ALA A 523 10.71 -28.52 -37.74
N GLN A 524 10.56 -27.47 -38.56
CA GLN A 524 10.39 -27.59 -40.01
C GLN A 524 11.73 -27.63 -40.74
N LYS A 525 12.67 -26.77 -40.35
CA LYS A 525 13.96 -26.62 -41.05
C LYS A 525 15.04 -27.57 -40.53
N LYS A 526 14.86 -28.14 -39.33
CA LYS A 526 15.86 -28.94 -38.60
C LYS A 526 17.21 -28.22 -38.46
N THR A 527 17.19 -26.90 -38.45
CA THR A 527 18.35 -26.05 -38.22
C THR A 527 18.31 -25.53 -36.79
N LEU A 528 19.49 -25.32 -36.19
CA LEU A 528 19.62 -24.65 -34.90
C LEU A 528 18.93 -23.28 -34.99
N VAL A 529 18.13 -22.94 -33.98
CA VAL A 529 17.49 -21.61 -33.90
C VAL A 529 18.61 -20.56 -33.77
N SER A 530 18.82 -19.80 -34.85
CA SER A 530 20.04 -18.99 -35.07
C SER A 530 20.01 -17.62 -34.38
N ASN A 531 18.86 -17.21 -33.85
CA ASN A 531 18.70 -15.93 -33.18
C ASN A 531 18.57 -16.15 -31.67
N ILE A 532 19.33 -15.35 -30.91
CA ILE A 532 19.12 -14.93 -29.52
C ILE A 532 18.19 -15.86 -28.72
N SER A 533 18.81 -16.70 -27.90
CA SER A 533 18.24 -17.46 -26.79
C SER A 533 16.79 -17.13 -26.42
N GLU A 534 15.89 -17.98 -26.87
CA GLU A 534 14.46 -17.91 -26.61
C GLU A 534 14.10 -18.70 -25.34
N LEU A 535 13.00 -18.29 -24.71
CA LEU A 535 12.41 -19.04 -23.60
C LEU A 535 11.65 -20.23 -24.19
N GLU A 536 12.10 -21.45 -23.89
CA GLU A 536 11.43 -22.67 -24.34
C GLU A 536 10.41 -23.17 -23.31
N GLY A 537 10.58 -22.82 -22.04
CA GLY A 537 9.68 -23.24 -20.99
C GLY A 537 10.18 -22.89 -19.60
N TYR A 538 9.60 -23.54 -18.59
CA TYR A 538 9.97 -23.40 -17.19
C TYR A 538 10.12 -24.76 -16.54
N LEU A 539 11.17 -24.92 -15.73
CA LEU A 539 11.35 -26.02 -14.80
C LEU A 539 10.84 -25.60 -13.44
N TYR A 540 9.70 -26.15 -13.05
CA TYR A 540 9.07 -25.96 -11.75
C TYR A 540 9.65 -26.95 -10.75
N LEU A 541 10.19 -26.42 -9.66
CA LEU A 541 10.71 -27.22 -8.57
C LEU A 541 10.05 -26.78 -7.26
N SER A 542 9.56 -27.73 -6.49
CA SER A 542 8.89 -27.49 -5.20
C SER A 542 9.70 -28.04 -4.04
N SER A 543 9.72 -27.36 -2.90
CA SER A 543 10.31 -27.89 -1.67
C SER A 543 9.44 -28.98 -1.01
N GLN A 544 8.16 -29.08 -1.40
CA GLN A 544 7.10 -29.82 -0.71
C GLN A 544 6.89 -29.40 0.76
N GLN A 545 7.55 -28.33 1.20
CA GLN A 545 7.41 -27.77 2.54
C GLN A 545 6.56 -26.51 2.45
N LYS A 546 5.46 -26.47 3.23
CA LYS A 546 4.64 -25.26 3.35
C LYS A 546 5.45 -24.15 4.06
N ASN A 547 5.24 -22.90 3.65
CA ASN A 547 5.78 -21.69 4.27
C ASN A 547 7.32 -21.61 4.33
N LYS A 548 8.00 -22.16 3.31
CA LYS A 548 9.45 -22.00 3.14
C LYS A 548 9.75 -20.86 2.19
N SER A 549 10.91 -20.23 2.42
CA SER A 549 11.47 -19.25 1.49
C SER A 549 12.46 -19.94 0.57
N ILE A 550 12.41 -19.67 -0.73
CA ILE A 550 13.37 -20.20 -1.71
C ILE A 550 14.38 -19.10 -2.03
N LYS A 551 15.68 -19.41 -1.98
CA LYS A 551 16.72 -18.58 -2.62
C LYS A 551 17.22 -19.26 -3.87
N ILE A 552 17.28 -18.50 -4.96
CA ILE A 552 17.94 -18.86 -6.22
C ILE A 552 19.16 -17.96 -6.38
N SER A 553 20.31 -18.59 -6.52
CA SER A 553 21.62 -17.97 -6.60
C SER A 553 22.22 -18.21 -7.99
N ILE A 554 22.56 -17.13 -8.69
CA ILE A 554 23.15 -17.16 -10.03
C ILE A 554 24.60 -16.64 -9.94
N ASP A 555 25.55 -17.46 -10.38
CA ASP A 555 26.94 -17.06 -10.55
C ASP A 555 27.13 -16.52 -11.98
N LYS A 556 27.36 -15.22 -12.09
CA LYS A 556 27.51 -14.50 -13.37
C LYS A 556 28.67 -15.05 -14.19
N ASN A 557 29.70 -15.59 -13.54
CA ASN A 557 30.90 -16.13 -14.22
C ASN A 557 30.67 -17.53 -14.81
N LYS A 558 29.61 -18.22 -14.38
CA LYS A 558 29.26 -19.56 -14.88
C LYS A 558 28.21 -19.53 -15.99
N MET A 559 27.68 -18.36 -16.30
CA MET A 559 26.75 -18.16 -17.40
C MET A 559 27.46 -17.45 -18.55
N ASN A 560 27.61 -18.16 -19.67
CA ASN A 560 28.02 -17.51 -20.91
C ASN A 560 27.02 -16.39 -21.24
N ASN A 561 27.51 -15.20 -21.57
CA ASN A 561 26.69 -14.05 -21.95
C ASN A 561 25.59 -13.65 -20.94
N TYR A 562 25.84 -13.74 -19.63
CA TYR A 562 24.87 -13.35 -18.58
C TYR A 562 24.14 -12.03 -18.87
N HIS A 563 24.85 -10.97 -19.29
CA HIS A 563 24.26 -9.67 -19.60
C HIS A 563 23.19 -9.71 -20.69
N HIS A 564 23.27 -10.68 -21.60
CA HIS A 564 22.27 -10.89 -22.66
C HIS A 564 21.00 -11.56 -22.12
N TYR A 565 21.11 -12.35 -21.05
CA TYR A 565 20.04 -13.21 -20.53
C TYR A 565 19.44 -12.77 -19.20
N GLN A 566 20.01 -11.73 -18.57
CA GLN A 566 19.54 -11.20 -17.30
C GLN A 566 18.02 -11.00 -17.27
N LYS A 567 17.44 -10.43 -18.34
CA LYS A 567 15.99 -10.18 -18.40
C LYS A 567 15.14 -11.45 -18.46
N LEU A 568 15.66 -12.53 -19.04
CA LEU A 568 14.97 -13.82 -19.07
C LEU A 568 15.08 -14.52 -17.72
N PHE A 569 16.24 -14.42 -17.06
CA PHE A 569 16.43 -14.94 -15.71
C PHE A 569 15.69 -14.17 -14.63
N GLU A 570 15.27 -12.95 -14.89
CA GLU A 570 14.41 -12.18 -14.00
C GLU A 570 12.91 -12.55 -14.16
N ARG A 571 12.55 -13.45 -15.10
CA ARG A 571 11.18 -13.94 -15.28
C ARG A 571 10.97 -15.28 -14.58
N PHE A 572 10.93 -15.28 -13.26
CA PHE A 572 10.50 -16.46 -12.51
C PHE A 572 8.97 -16.58 -12.54
N VAL A 573 8.46 -17.80 -12.45
CA VAL A 573 7.02 -18.06 -12.45
C VAL A 573 6.65 -18.90 -11.26
N GLU A 574 5.64 -18.52 -10.49
CA GLU A 574 5.17 -19.31 -9.37
C GLU A 574 3.94 -20.13 -9.80
N HIS A 575 3.87 -21.37 -9.32
CA HIS A 575 2.70 -22.23 -9.48
C HIS A 575 1.98 -22.35 -8.13
N THR A 576 0.71 -21.95 -8.08
CA THR A 576 -0.13 -22.03 -6.87
C THR A 576 -1.38 -22.86 -7.12
N ASN A 577 -1.68 -23.81 -6.22
CA ASN A 577 -2.91 -24.61 -6.28
C ASN A 577 -4.16 -23.86 -5.79
N ILE A 578 -4.02 -22.62 -5.32
CA ILE A 578 -5.07 -21.88 -4.59
C ILE A 578 -6.28 -21.54 -5.48
N GLU A 579 -6.11 -21.44 -6.80
CA GLU A 579 -7.14 -20.98 -7.73
C GLU A 579 -7.44 -21.96 -8.89
N GLY A 580 -7.00 -23.21 -8.76
CA GLY A 580 -7.18 -24.28 -9.76
C GLY A 580 -5.85 -24.86 -10.26
N PRO A 581 -5.88 -25.98 -11.01
CA PRO A 581 -4.68 -26.79 -11.31
C PRO A 581 -3.64 -26.17 -12.26
N HIS A 582 -3.86 -24.93 -12.75
CA HIS A 582 -3.08 -24.33 -13.85
C HIS A 582 -2.77 -22.83 -13.72
N ASN A 583 -2.80 -22.25 -12.51
CA ASN A 583 -2.46 -20.83 -12.35
C ASN A 583 -0.95 -20.63 -12.20
N TYR A 584 -0.34 -20.15 -13.26
CA TYR A 584 1.06 -19.73 -13.33
C TYR A 584 1.12 -18.22 -13.50
N PHE A 585 1.88 -17.53 -12.65
CA PHE A 585 2.06 -16.09 -12.76
C PHE A 585 3.52 -15.71 -12.58
N VAL A 586 3.94 -14.67 -13.31
CA VAL A 586 5.29 -14.12 -13.16
C VAL A 586 5.45 -13.65 -11.71
N ARG A 587 6.42 -14.24 -11.01
CA ARG A 587 6.74 -13.95 -9.62
C ARG A 587 7.96 -13.05 -9.57
N ASN A 588 7.74 -11.83 -9.07
CA ASN A 588 8.85 -10.98 -8.68
C ASN A 588 9.51 -11.55 -7.42
N TRP A 589 10.83 -11.44 -7.33
CA TRP A 589 11.56 -11.73 -6.10
C TRP A 589 11.17 -10.73 -5.01
N ASP A 590 11.14 -11.21 -3.76
CA ASP A 590 10.89 -10.39 -2.57
C ASP A 590 12.15 -9.63 -2.13
N LEU A 591 13.33 -10.19 -2.41
CA LEU A 591 14.63 -9.56 -2.19
C LEU A 591 15.60 -9.97 -3.30
N LYS A 592 16.42 -9.02 -3.76
CA LYS A 592 17.56 -9.26 -4.68
C LYS A 592 18.82 -8.72 -4.02
N GLU A 593 19.79 -9.59 -3.79
CA GLU A 593 21.13 -9.21 -3.36
C GLU A 593 22.09 -9.44 -4.54
N GLU A 594 22.81 -8.41 -4.94
CA GLU A 594 23.72 -8.47 -6.08
C GLU A 594 25.11 -8.01 -5.66
N ASN A 595 26.11 -8.82 -5.98
CA ASN A 595 27.51 -8.44 -5.93
C ASN A 595 28.15 -8.59 -7.32
N GLU A 596 29.45 -8.34 -7.43
CA GLU A 596 30.17 -8.36 -8.72
C GLU A 596 29.99 -9.67 -9.47
N ASN A 597 29.95 -10.81 -8.77
CA ASN A 597 29.99 -12.14 -9.36
C ASN A 597 28.70 -12.95 -9.19
N LYS A 598 27.82 -12.56 -8.26
CA LYS A 598 26.67 -13.35 -7.84
C LYS A 598 25.41 -12.51 -7.68
N ILE A 599 24.28 -13.08 -8.03
CA ILE A 599 22.95 -12.55 -7.71
C ILE A 599 22.16 -13.58 -6.94
N ASP A 600 21.61 -13.18 -5.80
CA ASP A 600 20.71 -13.97 -4.99
C ASP A 600 19.30 -13.37 -5.07
N TYR A 601 18.36 -14.15 -5.59
CA TYR A 601 16.93 -13.87 -5.61
C TYR A 601 16.25 -14.65 -4.49
N TYR A 602 15.47 -13.98 -3.66
CA TYR A 602 14.73 -14.59 -2.57
C TYR A 602 13.23 -14.51 -2.85
N PHE A 603 12.55 -15.64 -2.66
CA PHE A 603 11.11 -15.81 -2.81
C PHE A 603 10.54 -16.28 -1.48
N LEU A 604 9.89 -15.39 -0.75
CA LEU A 604 9.30 -15.69 0.54
C LEU A 604 7.98 -16.43 0.34
N ASN A 605 7.71 -17.42 1.21
CA ASN A 605 6.49 -18.24 1.18
C ASN A 605 6.20 -18.93 -0.17
N CYS A 606 7.24 -19.16 -0.97
CA CYS A 606 7.10 -19.78 -2.27
C CYS A 606 7.24 -21.30 -2.15
N GLN A 607 6.19 -22.02 -2.55
CA GLN A 607 6.20 -23.48 -2.51
C GLN A 607 6.81 -24.10 -3.76
N CYS A 608 6.63 -23.45 -4.91
CA CYS A 608 7.06 -23.97 -6.20
C CYS A 608 7.44 -22.81 -7.13
N ILE A 609 8.69 -22.80 -7.58
CA ILE A 609 9.22 -21.76 -8.45
C ILE A 609 9.68 -22.38 -9.78
N GLY A 610 9.22 -21.76 -10.86
CA GLY A 610 9.56 -22.04 -12.25
C GLY A 610 10.81 -21.26 -12.62
N THR A 611 11.87 -22.00 -12.92
CA THR A 611 13.13 -21.46 -13.42
C THR A 611 13.07 -21.49 -14.95
N PRO A 612 13.34 -20.39 -15.67
CA PRO A 612 13.25 -20.37 -17.13
C PRO A 612 14.21 -21.40 -17.74
N ILE A 613 13.78 -22.08 -18.80
CA ILE A 613 14.60 -22.94 -19.68
C ILE A 613 14.86 -22.15 -20.96
N ILE A 614 16.13 -21.85 -21.19
CA ILE A 614 16.55 -20.95 -22.26
C ILE A 614 17.30 -21.75 -23.34
N SER A 615 16.96 -21.52 -24.60
CA SER A 615 17.58 -22.22 -25.71
C SER A 615 19.05 -21.87 -25.91
N ASN A 616 19.79 -22.88 -26.36
CA ASN A 616 21.20 -22.85 -26.75
C ASN A 616 22.14 -22.34 -25.65
N ASN A 617 21.86 -22.71 -24.39
CA ASN A 617 22.62 -22.25 -23.23
C ASN A 617 22.94 -23.37 -22.25
N LEU A 618 24.08 -23.22 -21.56
CA LEU A 618 24.44 -23.96 -20.36
C LEU A 618 24.21 -23.06 -19.15
N ILE A 619 23.38 -23.51 -18.22
CA ILE A 619 22.92 -22.73 -17.09
C ILE A 619 23.20 -23.49 -15.80
N GLU A 620 23.80 -22.82 -14.82
CA GLU A 620 24.00 -23.33 -13.47
C GLU A 620 23.39 -22.34 -12.46
N VAL A 621 22.49 -22.83 -11.61
CA VAL A 621 21.89 -22.05 -10.52
C VAL A 621 21.94 -22.84 -9.22
N GLU A 622 22.23 -22.19 -8.10
CA GLU A 622 22.10 -22.80 -6.78
C GLU A 622 20.73 -22.47 -6.19
N MET A 623 20.06 -23.44 -5.59
CA MET A 623 18.73 -23.28 -5.00
C MET A 623 18.74 -23.79 -3.56
N SER A 624 18.16 -23.04 -2.65
CA SER A 624 18.09 -23.41 -1.23
C SER A 624 16.77 -22.98 -0.63
N ILE A 625 16.38 -23.63 0.45
CA ILE A 625 15.24 -23.27 1.28
C ILE A 625 15.69 -22.84 2.68
N PHE A 626 14.88 -22.00 3.33
CA PHE A 626 15.09 -21.50 4.70
C PHE A 626 13.92 -21.86 5.60
#